data_AF-A0A9P8ZXX9-F1
#
_entry.id   AF-A0A9P8ZXX9-F1
#
_cell.length_a   1.000
_cell.length_b   1.000
_cell.length_c   1.000
_cell.angle_alpha   90.00
_cell.angle_beta   90.00
_cell.angle_gamma   90.00
#
_symmetry.space_group_name_H-M   'P 1'
#
loop_
_entity.id
_entity.type
_entity.pdbx_description
1 polymer ?
#
loop_
_entity_poly.entity_id
_entity_poly.type
_entity_poly.pdbx_seq_one_letter_code
_entity_poly.pdbx_strand_id
1 'polypeptide(L)' 'AADAGMDAADLEAQRHRSSWDVWTEGVNHSDERDAHLLWNAQCRRVMLIDFDRAVLRAAPKHQQLSAVSGTKRK' A
#
# COMPACT_ATOMS: atom_id res chain seq x y z
N ALA A 1 -27.22 -12.32 4.46
CA ALA A 1 -27.33 -11.17 3.54
C ALA A 1 -26.20 -11.30 2.53
N ALA A 2 -26.52 -11.71 1.31
CA ALA A 2 -25.55 -11.79 0.24
C ALA A 2 -25.29 -10.36 -0.26
N ASP A 3 -24.08 -9.84 -0.02
CA ASP A 3 -23.60 -8.59 -0.62
C ASP A 3 -23.19 -8.88 -2.08
N ALA A 4 -24.15 -9.41 -2.84
CA ALA A 4 -24.00 -9.82 -4.22
C ALA A 4 -24.25 -8.61 -5.12
N GLY A 5 -23.19 -7.88 -5.45
CA GLY A 5 -23.31 -6.74 -6.36
C GLY A 5 -22.04 -5.91 -6.56
N MET A 6 -20.85 -6.46 -6.32
CA MET A 6 -19.62 -5.82 -6.80
C MET A 6 -19.15 -6.54 -8.05
N ASP A 7 -19.21 -5.83 -9.16
CA ASP A 7 -18.67 -6.34 -10.41
C ASP A 7 -17.14 -6.48 -10.27
N ALA A 8 -16.51 -7.32 -11.08
CA ALA A 8 -15.05 -7.47 -11.05
C ALA A 8 -14.30 -6.13 -11.19
N ALA A 9 -14.92 -5.16 -11.89
CA ALA A 9 -14.42 -3.80 -12.01
C ALA A 9 -14.46 -3.02 -10.68
N ASP A 10 -15.48 -3.21 -9.83
CA ASP A 10 -15.58 -2.56 -8.52
C ASP A 10 -14.59 -3.13 -7.51
N LEU A 11 -14.29 -4.43 -7.62
CA LEU A 11 -13.25 -5.08 -6.83
C LEU A 11 -11.86 -4.57 -7.22
N GLU A 12 -11.57 -4.46 -8.53
CA GLU A 12 -10.29 -3.93 -9.01
C GLU A 12 -10.10 -2.45 -8.64
N ALA A 13 -11.16 -1.64 -8.74
CA ALA A 13 -11.12 -0.23 -8.30
C ALA A 13 -10.83 -0.10 -6.80
N GLN A 14 -11.40 -0.98 -5.97
CA GLN A 14 -11.15 -0.99 -4.53
C GLN A 14 -9.78 -1.55 -4.16
N ARG A 15 -9.29 -2.54 -4.90
CA ARG A 15 -7.90 -3.02 -4.80
C ARG A 15 -6.94 -1.87 -5.08
N HIS A 16 -7.12 -1.15 -6.19
CA HIS A 16 -6.27 -0.03 -6.55
C HIS A 16 -6.29 1.06 -5.48
N ARG A 17 -7.48 1.41 -4.94
CA ARG A 17 -7.56 2.37 -3.82
C ARG A 17 -6.83 1.89 -2.57
N SER A 18 -6.99 0.63 -2.19
CA SER A 18 -6.38 0.09 -0.97
C SER A 18 -4.87 -0.04 -1.12
N SER A 19 -4.39 -0.43 -2.30
CA SER A 19 -2.97 -0.42 -2.67
C SER A 19 -2.41 1.01 -2.64
N TRP A 20 -3.18 2.00 -3.12
CA TRP A 20 -2.78 3.40 -3.08
C TRP A 20 -2.67 3.95 -1.65
N ASP A 21 -3.61 3.64 -0.77
CA ASP A 21 -3.54 4.03 0.65
C ASP A 21 -2.25 3.47 1.29
N VAL A 22 -1.94 2.19 1.07
CA VAL A 22 -0.70 1.54 1.55
C VAL A 22 0.55 2.18 0.93
N TRP A 23 0.49 2.53 -0.36
CA TRP A 23 1.58 3.22 -1.07
C TRP A 23 1.87 4.61 -0.52
N THR A 24 0.83 5.37 -0.12
CA THR A 24 0.99 6.69 0.49
C THR A 24 1.67 6.62 1.85
N GLU A 25 1.44 5.55 2.61
CA GLU A 25 2.14 5.27 3.86
C GLU A 25 3.58 4.79 3.66
N GLY A 26 4.05 4.72 2.40
CA GLY A 26 5.42 4.34 2.09
C GLY A 26 5.64 2.83 2.02
N VAL A 27 4.58 2.02 1.93
CA VAL A 27 4.69 0.56 1.81
C VAL A 27 4.32 0.14 0.39
N ASN A 28 5.17 -0.63 -0.27
CA ASN A 28 4.84 -1.28 -1.53
C ASN A 28 4.57 -2.76 -1.28
N HIS A 29 3.30 -3.17 -1.29
CA HIS A 29 2.90 -4.55 -0.99
C HIS A 29 3.52 -5.56 -1.98
N SER A 30 3.74 -5.19 -3.24
CA SER A 30 4.41 -5.97 -4.32
C SER A 30 3.86 -7.36 -4.65
N ASP A 31 3.01 -7.95 -3.81
CA ASP A 31 2.37 -9.25 -4.02
C ASP A 31 0.84 -9.11 -4.04
N GLU A 32 0.31 -8.67 -5.17
CA GLU A 32 -1.12 -8.41 -5.36
C GLU A 32 -1.89 -9.65 -5.85
N ARG A 33 -1.54 -10.84 -5.35
CA ARG A 33 -2.29 -12.08 -5.68
C ARG A 33 -3.70 -12.01 -5.10
N ASP A 34 -4.68 -12.55 -5.83
CA ASP A 34 -6.08 -12.63 -5.37
C ASP A 34 -6.22 -13.31 -3.99
N ALA A 35 -5.30 -14.23 -3.65
CA ALA A 35 -5.27 -14.89 -2.34
C ALA A 35 -4.96 -13.94 -1.16
N HIS A 36 -4.34 -12.79 -1.42
CA HIS A 36 -3.92 -11.80 -0.44
C HIS A 36 -4.89 -10.61 -0.38
N LEU A 37 -6.02 -10.70 -1.07
CA LEU A 37 -7.08 -9.70 -1.11
C LEU A 37 -8.32 -10.26 -0.42
N LEU A 38 -8.67 -9.71 0.74
CA LEU A 38 -9.82 -10.15 1.52
C LEU A 38 -10.91 -9.09 1.52
N TRP A 39 -12.14 -9.46 1.19
CA TRP A 39 -13.29 -8.59 1.40
C TRP A 39 -13.63 -8.48 2.89
N ASN A 40 -13.47 -7.30 3.48
CA ASN A 40 -13.94 -7.02 4.83
C ASN A 40 -15.36 -6.45 4.77
N ALA A 41 -16.34 -7.27 5.15
CA ALA A 41 -17.76 -6.88 5.18
C ALA A 41 -18.11 -5.85 6.27
N GLN A 42 -17.34 -5.76 7.37
CA GLN A 42 -17.55 -4.74 8.41
C GLN A 42 -17.11 -3.36 7.93
N CYS A 43 -15.98 -3.29 7.25
CA CYS A 43 -15.46 -2.04 6.68
C CYS A 43 -15.99 -1.76 5.26
N ARG A 44 -16.71 -2.72 4.66
CA ARG A 44 -17.13 -2.72 3.25
C ARG A 44 -16.00 -2.33 2.31
N ARG A 45 -14.84 -2.97 2.49
CA ARG A 45 -13.62 -2.65 1.76
C ARG A 45 -12.76 -3.89 1.55
N VAL A 46 -12.04 -3.93 0.44
CA VAL A 46 -10.95 -4.90 0.21
C VAL A 46 -9.78 -4.56 1.14
N MET A 47 -9.30 -5.54 1.89
CA MET A 47 -8.09 -5.45 2.70
C MET A 47 -6.97 -6.23 2.02
N LEU A 48 -5.80 -5.61 1.91
CA LEU A 48 -4.57 -6.31 1.56
C LEU A 48 -4.03 -6.99 2.82
N ILE A 49 -3.78 -8.29 2.74
CA ILE A 49 -3.21 -9.13 3.80
C ILE A 49 -1.89 -9.74 3.32
N ASP A 50 -1.09 -10.27 4.23
CA ASP A 50 0.23 -10.86 3.95
C ASP A 50 1.28 -9.87 3.40
N PHE A 51 1.91 -9.11 4.31
CA PHE A 51 2.97 -8.15 4.00
C PHE A 51 4.38 -8.77 3.97
N ASP A 52 4.52 -10.09 3.91
CA ASP A 52 5.82 -10.76 3.96
C ASP A 52 6.77 -10.29 2.84
N ARG A 53 6.21 -9.99 1.65
CA ARG A 53 6.94 -9.46 0.50
C ARG A 53 6.84 -7.95 0.33
N ALA A 54 6.21 -7.27 1.28
CA ALA A 54 6.08 -5.84 1.21
C ALA A 54 7.44 -5.17 1.40
N VAL A 55 7.75 -4.22 0.53
CA VAL A 55 8.98 -3.46 0.57
C VAL A 55 8.66 -2.06 1.07
N LEU A 56 9.34 -1.63 2.14
CA LEU A 56 9.32 -0.23 2.54
C LEU A 56 9.94 0.62 1.44
N ARG A 57 9.19 1.61 0.97
CA ARG A 57 9.71 2.63 0.05
C ARG A 57 10.86 3.33 0.76
N ALA A 58 11.96 3.51 0.03
CA ALA A 58 13.10 4.27 0.54
C ALA A 58 12.58 5.60 1.08
N ALA A 59 12.95 5.92 2.33
CA ALA A 59 12.57 7.17 2.95
C ALA A 59 12.83 8.29 1.94
N PRO A 60 11.86 9.20 1.70
CA PRO A 60 12.06 10.29 0.77
C PRO A 60 13.36 10.96 1.17
N LYS A 61 14.38 10.88 0.32
CA LYS A 61 15.67 11.53 0.56
C LYS A 61 15.34 13.00 0.64
N HIS A 62 15.23 13.52 1.87
CA HIS A 62 15.06 14.94 2.10
C HIS A 62 16.31 15.57 1.50
N GLN A 63 16.17 16.15 0.30
CA GLN A 63 17.30 16.76 -0.43
C GLN A 63 18.01 17.81 0.42
N GLN A 64 17.29 18.39 1.38
CA GLN A 64 17.82 19.32 2.38
C GLN A 64 18.76 18.67 3.39
N LEU A 65 18.57 17.40 3.77
CA LEU A 65 19.47 16.70 4.70
C LEU A 65 20.74 16.20 4.02
N SER A 66 20.68 15.83 2.74
CA SER A 66 21.87 15.50 1.95
C SER A 66 22.83 16.68 1.77
N ALA A 67 22.32 17.92 1.83
CA ALA A 67 23.15 19.12 1.77
C ALA A 67 23.92 19.40 3.07
N VAL A 68 23.44 18.91 4.22
CA VAL A 68 24.00 19.24 5.54
C VAL A 68 24.96 18.15 6.05
N SER A 69 24.92 16.93 5.50
CA SER A 69 25.79 15.82 5.92
C SER A 69 27.23 15.90 5.38
N GLY A 70 27.60 16.93 4.62
CA GLY A 70 28.90 17.04 3.94
C GLY A 70 30.04 17.69 4.74
N THR A 71 29.76 18.44 5.80
CA THR A 71 30.81 19.24 6.47
C THR A 71 31.18 18.65 7.82
N LYS A 72 32.02 17.62 7.79
CA LYS A 72 32.78 17.18 8.97
C LYS A 72 33.73 18.32 9.35
N ARG A 73 33.41 19.08 10.40
CA ARG A 73 34.34 20.08 10.97
C ARG A 73 35.60 19.34 11.44
N LYS A 74 36.76 19.77 10.94
CA LYS A 74 38.09 19.35 11.39
C LYS A 74 38.59 20.35 12.43
#